data_AF-A0A2Z6PL48-F1
#
_entry.id   AF-A0A2Z6PL48-F1
#
_cell.length_a   1.000
_cell.length_b   1.000
_cell.length_c   1.000
_cell.angle_alpha   90.00
_cell.angle_beta   90.00
_cell.angle_gamma   90.00
#
_symmetry.space_group_name_H-M   'P 1'
#
loop_
_entity.id
_entity.type
_entity.pdbx_description
1 polymer ?
#
loop_
_entity_poly.entity_id
_entity_poly.type
_entity_poly.pdbx_seq_one_letter_code
_entity_poly.pdbx_strand_id
1 'polypeptide(L)'
;MCAAGVAFEAKYKSLRKWLTKMIIFVLVIDDIYDIHATFEELKPFTTAFHRWDAKEIEELPEYMKICFNALQDITNEIAYDIGGEKNFDMVLHCLKKTGH
;
A
#
# COMPACT_ATOMS: atom_id res chain seq x y z
N MET A 1 -9.07 1.12 -13.90
CA MET A 1 -9.99 0.23 -13.14
C MET A 1 -10.73 1.05 -12.10
N CYS A 2 -12.03 0.83 -11.84
CA CYS A 2 -12.80 1.62 -10.86
C CYS A 2 -13.47 0.72 -9.81
N ALA A 3 -13.37 1.09 -8.53
CA ALA A 3 -13.92 0.32 -7.41
C ALA A 3 -15.44 0.14 -7.47
N ALA A 4 -16.18 1.11 -8.03
CA ALA A 4 -17.63 1.02 -8.20
C ALA A 4 -18.04 -0.07 -9.21
N GLY A 5 -17.21 -0.30 -10.25
CA GLY A 5 -17.43 -1.39 -11.20
C GLY A 5 -17.16 -2.78 -10.61
N VAL A 6 -16.25 -2.86 -9.62
CA VAL A 6 -15.89 -4.12 -8.94
C VAL A 6 -16.91 -4.50 -7.85
N ALA A 7 -17.42 -3.52 -7.09
CA ALA A 7 -18.30 -3.77 -5.96
C ALA A 7 -19.45 -2.76 -5.90
N PHE A 8 -20.40 -2.85 -6.83
CA PHE A 8 -21.45 -1.84 -7.03
C PHE A 8 -22.48 -1.75 -5.88
N GLU A 9 -22.76 -2.83 -5.15
CA GLU A 9 -23.82 -2.86 -4.14
C GLU A 9 -23.52 -1.95 -2.93
N ALA A 10 -24.55 -1.27 -2.40
CA ALA A 10 -24.40 -0.31 -1.30
C ALA A 10 -23.68 -0.88 -0.06
N LYS A 11 -23.91 -2.16 0.26
CA LYS A 11 -23.30 -2.87 1.40
C LYS A 11 -21.76 -2.94 1.35
N TYR A 12 -21.16 -2.78 0.17
CA TYR A 12 -19.70 -2.82 -0.03
C TYR A 12 -19.02 -1.44 0.05
N LYS A 13 -19.61 -0.46 0.75
CA LYS A 13 -19.06 0.90 0.89
C LYS A 13 -17.60 0.90 1.38
N SER A 14 -17.30 0.17 2.44
CA SER A 14 -15.93 0.13 3.01
C SER A 14 -14.95 -0.54 2.05
N LEU A 15 -15.34 -1.66 1.42
CA LEU A 15 -14.54 -2.31 0.38
C LEU A 15 -14.22 -1.37 -0.78
N ARG A 16 -15.22 -0.62 -1.29
CA ARG A 16 -14.98 0.37 -2.34
C ARG A 16 -14.01 1.48 -1.92
N LYS A 17 -14.11 1.96 -0.68
CA LYS A 17 -13.20 2.98 -0.13
C LYS A 17 -11.77 2.45 -0.12
N TRP A 18 -11.52 1.27 0.44
CA TRP A 18 -10.19 0.67 0.50
C TRP A 18 -9.64 0.36 -0.89
N LEU A 19 -10.46 -0.23 -1.76
CA LEU A 19 -10.06 -0.56 -3.12
C LEU A 19 -9.70 0.69 -3.94
N THR A 20 -10.43 1.79 -3.77
CA THR A 20 -10.11 3.06 -4.43
C THR A 20 -8.74 3.58 -3.99
N LYS A 21 -8.45 3.55 -2.68
CA LYS A 21 -7.13 3.93 -2.15
C LYS A 21 -6.02 3.06 -2.74
N MET A 22 -6.20 1.74 -2.76
CA MET A 22 -5.21 0.81 -3.33
C MET A 22 -4.99 1.02 -4.83
N ILE A 23 -6.05 1.27 -5.61
CA ILE A 23 -5.93 1.57 -7.04
C ILE A 23 -5.11 2.85 -7.25
N ILE A 24 -5.35 3.89 -6.46
CA ILE A 24 -4.57 5.13 -6.55
C ILE A 24 -3.09 4.87 -6.25
N PHE A 25 -2.77 4.07 -5.22
CA PHE A 25 -1.38 3.72 -4.93
C PHE A 25 -0.72 2.93 -6.04
N VAL A 26 -1.42 1.98 -6.66
CA VAL A 26 -0.89 1.26 -7.82
C VAL A 26 -0.51 2.24 -8.93
N LEU A 27 -1.36 3.23 -9.23
CA LEU A 27 -1.08 4.25 -10.25
C LEU A 27 0.09 5.15 -9.87
N VAL A 28 0.16 5.60 -8.61
CA VAL A 28 1.29 6.42 -8.14
C VAL A 28 2.61 5.64 -8.22
N ILE A 29 2.60 4.37 -7.83
CA ILE A 29 3.79 3.50 -7.91
C ILE A 29 4.17 3.27 -9.39
N ASP A 30 3.21 3.04 -10.27
CA ASP A 30 3.42 2.92 -11.72
C ASP A 30 4.17 4.15 -12.28
N ASP A 31 3.69 5.36 -11.98
CA ASP A 31 4.34 6.61 -12.39
C ASP A 31 5.76 6.75 -11.82
N ILE A 32 5.98 6.28 -10.57
CA ILE A 32 7.32 6.25 -9.97
C ILE A 32 8.25 5.35 -10.78
N TYR A 33 7.81 4.15 -11.15
CA TYR A 33 8.63 3.17 -11.87
C TYR A 33 8.86 3.53 -13.33
N ASP A 34 7.88 4.14 -14.01
CA ASP A 34 7.95 4.39 -15.45
C ASP A 34 8.56 5.75 -15.81
N ILE A 35 8.43 6.77 -14.96
CA ILE A 35 8.73 8.16 -15.33
C ILE A 35 9.67 8.86 -14.35
N HIS A 36 9.51 8.63 -13.04
CA HIS A 36 10.15 9.50 -12.04
C HIS A 36 11.44 8.94 -11.42
N ALA A 37 11.55 7.62 -11.25
CA ALA A 37 12.68 7.03 -10.55
C ALA A 37 13.88 6.76 -11.47
N THR A 38 15.07 6.86 -10.89
CA THR A 38 16.28 6.31 -11.47
C THR A 38 16.39 4.81 -11.17
N PHE A 39 17.11 4.07 -12.02
CA PHE A 39 17.31 2.63 -11.81
C PHE A 39 17.95 2.29 -10.45
N GLU A 40 18.82 3.16 -9.93
CA GLU A 40 19.48 2.98 -8.63
C GLU A 40 18.51 3.13 -7.45
N GLU A 41 17.52 4.04 -7.56
CA GLU A 41 16.48 4.24 -6.54
C GLU A 41 15.45 3.10 -6.51
N LEU A 42 15.18 2.48 -7.66
CA LEU A 42 14.19 1.41 -7.77
C LEU A 42 14.54 0.16 -6.97
N LYS A 43 15.82 -0.14 -6.79
CA LYS A 43 16.27 -1.33 -6.05
C LYS A 43 15.91 -1.27 -4.55
N PRO A 44 16.33 -0.25 -3.78
CA PRO A 44 15.91 -0.10 -2.39
C PRO A 44 14.39 0.10 -2.26
N PHE A 45 13.75 0.84 -3.19
CA PHE A 45 12.30 1.00 -3.18
C PHE A 45 11.57 -0.34 -3.32
N THR A 46 11.95 -1.17 -4.30
CA THR A 46 11.40 -2.53 -4.47
C THR A 46 11.66 -3.42 -3.24
N THR A 47 12.84 -3.28 -2.63
CA THR A 47 13.22 -4.06 -1.44
C THR A 47 12.33 -3.68 -0.25
N ALA A 48 11.99 -2.39 -0.11
CA ALA A 48 11.06 -1.92 0.90
C ALA A 48 9.68 -2.58 0.78
N PHE A 49 9.12 -2.71 -0.42
CA PHE A 49 7.86 -3.43 -0.64
C PHE A 49 7.97 -4.92 -0.32
N HIS A 50 9.09 -5.55 -0.69
CA HIS A 50 9.28 -6.99 -0.48
C HIS A 50 9.46 -7.35 1.01
N ARG A 51 10.24 -6.56 1.74
CA ARG A 51 10.50 -6.74 3.18
C ARG A 51 9.45 -6.09 4.07
N TRP A 52 8.64 -5.21 3.49
CA TRP A 52 7.75 -4.32 4.22
C TRP A 52 8.46 -3.49 5.29
N ASP A 53 9.68 -3.02 4.99
CA ASP A 53 10.56 -2.31 5.94
C ASP A 53 10.89 -0.90 5.44
N ALA A 54 10.55 0.11 6.25
CA ALA A 54 10.80 1.52 5.95
C ALA A 54 12.29 1.91 6.06
N LYS A 55 13.14 1.06 6.67
CA LYS A 55 14.59 1.30 6.70
C LYS A 55 15.20 1.29 5.30
N GLU A 56 14.62 0.50 4.39
CA GLU A 56 15.10 0.37 3.01
C GLU A 56 14.92 1.67 2.20
N ILE A 57 14.06 2.60 2.65
CA ILE A 57 13.79 3.87 1.97
C ILE A 57 14.43 5.08 2.65
N GLU A 58 15.21 4.92 3.73
CA GLU A 58 15.78 6.05 4.49
C GLU A 58 16.67 6.97 3.64
N GLU A 59 17.37 6.40 2.67
CA GLU A 59 18.26 7.13 1.75
C GLU A 59 17.57 7.56 0.44
N LEU A 60 16.28 7.24 0.26
CA LEU A 60 15.54 7.59 -0.96
C LEU A 60 15.04 9.04 -0.97
N PRO A 61 14.66 9.56 -2.15
CA PRO A 61 13.98 10.84 -2.25
C PRO A 61 12.69 10.90 -1.41
N GLU A 62 12.35 12.10 -0.96
CA GLU A 62 11.23 12.33 -0.05
C GLU A 62 9.88 11.84 -0.61
N TYR A 63 9.66 11.95 -1.93
CA TYR A 63 8.41 11.51 -2.54
C TYR A 63 8.20 9.99 -2.46
N MET A 64 9.28 9.21 -2.57
CA MET A 64 9.22 7.74 -2.41
C MET A 64 8.95 7.37 -0.97
N LYS A 65 9.56 8.10 -0.03
CA LYS A 65 9.31 7.91 1.41
C LYS A 65 7.86 8.18 1.77
N ILE A 66 7.32 9.30 1.30
CA ILE A 66 5.91 9.66 1.48
C ILE A 66 5.01 8.58 0.88
N CYS A 67 5.30 8.11 -0.34
CA CYS A 67 4.52 7.06 -0.99
C CYS A 67 4.49 5.77 -0.15
N PHE A 68 5.65 5.28 0.29
CA PHE A 68 5.73 4.04 1.05
C PHE A 68 5.06 4.16 2.43
N ASN A 69 5.33 5.24 3.16
CA ASN A 69 4.74 5.47 4.49
C ASN A 69 3.21 5.59 4.39
N ALA A 70 2.69 6.32 3.40
CA ALA A 70 1.26 6.44 3.20
C ALA A 70 0.59 5.10 2.84
N LEU A 71 1.29 4.22 2.12
CA LEU A 71 0.81 2.84 1.88
C LEU A 71 0.77 2.02 3.17
N GLN A 72 1.78 2.15 4.05
CA GLN A 72 1.78 1.49 5.35
C GLN A 72 0.62 1.98 6.22
N ASP A 73 0.37 3.29 6.26
CA ASP A 73 -0.74 3.88 7.01
C ASP A 73 -2.10 3.37 6.52
N ILE A 74 -2.29 3.28 5.20
CA ILE A 74 -3.54 2.75 4.63
C ILE A 74 -3.68 1.26 4.92
N THR A 75 -2.59 0.49 4.88
CA THR A 75 -2.61 -0.92 5.25
C THR A 75 -3.03 -1.10 6.72
N ASN A 76 -2.52 -0.24 7.61
CA ASN A 76 -2.93 -0.22 9.01
C ASN A 76 -4.41 0.20 9.18
N GLU A 77 -4.88 1.23 8.46
CA GLU A 77 -6.30 1.63 8.47
C GLU A 77 -7.21 0.47 8.03
N ILE A 78 -6.85 -0.22 6.94
CA ILE A 78 -7.60 -1.38 6.43
C ILE A 78 -7.59 -2.52 7.47
N ALA A 79 -6.44 -2.80 8.08
CA ALA A 79 -6.33 -3.82 9.12
C ALA A 79 -7.26 -3.53 10.29
N TYR A 80 -7.29 -2.27 10.74
CA TYR A 80 -8.15 -1.83 11.83
C TYR A 80 -9.63 -1.87 11.46
N ASP A 81 -10.00 -1.40 10.27
CA ASP A 81 -11.41 -1.41 9.84
C ASP A 81 -11.97 -2.84 9.70
N ILE A 82 -11.13 -3.82 9.34
CA ILE A 82 -11.53 -5.24 9.20
C ILE A 82 -11.50 -5.96 10.56
N GLY A 83 -10.41 -5.83 11.31
CA GLY A 83 -10.15 -6.64 12.50
C GLY A 83 -10.62 -6.01 13.82
N GLY A 84 -10.80 -4.69 13.84
CA GLY A 84 -10.89 -3.90 15.07
C GLY A 84 -9.66 -4.11 15.97
N GLU A 85 -9.73 -3.60 17.20
CA GLU A 85 -8.63 -3.72 18.17
C GLU A 85 -8.23 -5.17 18.45
N LYS A 86 -9.18 -6.11 18.44
CA LYS A 86 -8.95 -7.51 18.84
C LYS A 86 -8.20 -8.34 17.80
N ASN A 87 -8.45 -8.07 16.52
CA ASN A 87 -7.89 -8.86 15.42
C ASN A 87 -6.95 -8.02 14.53
N PHE A 88 -6.61 -6.80 14.94
CA PHE A 88 -5.74 -5.88 14.18
C PHE A 88 -4.45 -6.56 13.74
N ASP A 89 -3.69 -7.14 14.68
CA ASP A 89 -2.39 -7.75 14.38
C ASP A 89 -2.52 -8.94 13.42
N MET A 90 -3.57 -9.76 13.60
CA MET A 90 -3.85 -10.90 12.73
C MET A 90 -4.16 -10.43 11.30
N VAL A 91 -5.03 -9.43 11.14
CA VAL A 91 -5.38 -8.91 9.82
C VAL A 91 -4.19 -8.20 9.19
N LEU A 92 -3.44 -7.41 9.97
CA LEU A 92 -2.26 -6.72 9.49
C LEU A 92 -1.21 -7.71 8.97
N HIS A 93 -1.01 -8.82 9.69
CA HIS A 93 -0.14 -9.90 9.23
C HIS A 93 -0.63 -10.50 7.90
N CYS A 94 -1.93 -10.72 7.72
CA CYS A 94 -2.50 -11.20 6.45
C CYS A 94 -2.28 -10.19 5.29
N LEU A 95 -2.33 -8.89 5.57
CA LEU A 95 -2.16 -7.85 4.55
C LEU A 95 -0.69 -7.65 4.14
N LYS A 96 0.26 -7.82 5.07
CA LYS A 96 1.68 -7.59 4.82
C LYS A 96 2.38 -8.65 3.96
N LYS A 97 1.71 -9.78 3.66
CA LYS A 97 2.21 -10.96 2.93
C LYS A 97 3.75 -11.03 2.89
N THR A 98 4.35 -11.51 3.98
CA THR A 98 5.78 -11.82 4.03
C THR A 98 6.10 -12.85 2.94
N GLY A 99 6.99 -12.50 2.02
CA GLY A 99 7.60 -13.49 1.13
C GLY A 99 8.28 -14.55 1.98
N HIS A 100 7.92 -15.82 1.76
CA HIS A 100 8.82 -16.94 2.08
C HIS A 100 9.95 -16.97 1.07
#